data_AF-A0A061ISC9-F1
#
_entry.id   AF-A0A061ISC9-F1
#
_cell.length_a   1.000
_cell.length_b   1.000
_cell.length_c   1.000
_cell.angle_alpha   90.00
_cell.angle_beta   90.00
_cell.angle_gamma   90.00
#
_symmetry.space_group_name_H-M   'P 1'
#
loop_
_entity.id
_entity.type
_entity.pdbx_description
1 polymer ?
#
loop_
_entity_poly.entity_id
_entity_poly.type
_entity_poly.pdbx_seq_one_letter_code
_entity_poly.pdbx_strand_id
1 'polypeptide(L)'
;MRWGTLSGLNKDRFWRFNMFSLVFSPRVNRTVWMITSPKVLEVARQYYNCFRLMGVEVEDKGVGSMMSHWKGRNTVDEMMTSLGWGHTYYSALTLAAFEDMGVYKANYGMAEPLRWGNNSGCGLLENKCLTNGRTAYLELFCNEFTGKHKKLCTYDRLSLGYCALRTHKQPLPLEYQYFDKPTIGGSLPFMNKCPYVVADEASGCTNSELKRVFGSFVGPNSRCVKGRDLSFTKIPIGDVCVNTQCDKGALKVQFYGDTNWYNCDEGETVEPLRKEWSGSIVCPRYADVCTVFPDISLYPIPVVDPPLIDNATFTEDAEPVKSGNADTEITRTRFDGVKF
;
A
#
# COMPACT_ATOMS: atom_id res chain seq x y z
N MET A 1 -17.51 8.60 5.91
CA MET A 1 -16.29 9.17 6.52
C MET A 1 -15.49 8.03 7.12
N ARG A 2 -14.17 7.98 6.93
CA ARG A 2 -13.32 6.99 7.59
C ARG A 2 -12.85 7.51 8.95
N TRP A 3 -12.58 6.61 9.87
CA TRP A 3 -12.20 6.93 11.25
C TRP A 3 -11.01 7.89 11.35
N GLY A 4 -9.97 7.74 10.52
CA GLY A 4 -8.83 8.66 10.55
C GLY A 4 -9.17 10.10 10.12
N THR A 5 -10.19 10.31 9.28
CA THR A 5 -10.67 11.66 8.95
C THR A 5 -11.35 12.33 10.16
N LEU A 6 -12.04 11.54 10.99
CA LEU A 6 -12.66 11.98 12.25
C LEU A 6 -11.60 12.24 13.33
N SER A 7 -10.50 11.48 13.32
CA SER A 7 -9.35 11.66 14.22
C SER A 7 -8.38 12.76 13.80
N GLY A 8 -8.64 13.48 12.70
CA GLY A 8 -7.86 14.67 12.33
C GLY A 8 -6.83 14.47 11.22
N LEU A 9 -6.78 13.34 10.52
CA LEU A 9 -5.98 13.20 9.29
C LEU A 9 -6.80 13.72 8.10
N ASN A 10 -6.67 15.02 7.84
CA ASN A 10 -7.30 15.69 6.71
C ASN A 10 -6.50 16.91 6.26
N LYS A 11 -6.88 17.44 5.10
CA LYS A 11 -6.21 18.59 4.46
C LYS A 11 -5.96 19.75 5.44
N ASP A 12 -6.97 20.15 6.18
CA ASP A 12 -6.90 21.37 7.01
C ASP A 12 -5.96 21.19 8.20
N ARG A 13 -5.88 19.96 8.74
CA ARG A 13 -4.94 19.61 9.81
C ARG A 13 -3.50 19.55 9.30
N PHE A 14 -3.27 18.92 8.15
CA PHE A 14 -1.95 18.90 7.53
C PHE A 14 -1.43 20.32 7.24
N TRP A 15 -2.31 21.24 6.81
CA TRP A 15 -1.96 22.66 6.67
C TRP A 15 -1.67 23.32 8.00
N ARG A 16 -2.54 23.14 9.00
CA ARG A 16 -2.39 23.75 10.33
C ARG A 16 -1.06 23.37 11.00
N PHE A 17 -0.60 22.14 10.79
CA PHE A 17 0.66 21.63 11.35
C PHE A 17 1.84 21.73 10.38
N ASN A 18 1.71 22.47 9.27
CA ASN A 18 2.78 22.71 8.29
C ASN A 18 3.44 21.43 7.75
N MET A 19 2.62 20.40 7.48
CA MET A 19 3.09 19.08 7.04
C MET A 19 3.16 18.94 5.51
N PHE A 20 2.60 19.89 4.76
CA PHE A 20 2.51 19.83 3.30
C PHE A 20 3.61 20.61 2.60
N SER A 21 4.04 20.09 1.45
CA SER A 21 4.83 20.84 0.49
C SER A 21 4.49 20.45 -0.94
N LEU A 22 4.69 21.41 -1.85
CA LEU A 22 4.67 21.16 -3.29
C LEU A 22 6.04 20.62 -3.71
N VAL A 23 6.07 19.38 -4.20
CA VAL A 23 7.30 18.67 -4.57
C VAL A 23 7.19 18.18 -6.02
N PHE A 24 8.27 18.31 -6.80
CA PHE A 24 8.33 17.79 -8.16
C PHE A 24 8.30 16.26 -8.15
N SER A 25 7.37 15.66 -8.90
CA SER A 25 7.27 14.20 -9.08
C SER A 25 7.73 13.84 -10.49
N PRO A 26 8.88 13.15 -10.65
CA PRO A 26 9.38 12.69 -11.94
C PRO A 26 8.36 11.81 -12.69
N ARG A 27 7.57 11.01 -11.96
CA ARG A 27 6.59 10.07 -12.49
C ARG A 27 5.52 10.70 -13.37
N VAL A 28 5.03 11.86 -12.96
CA VAL A 28 3.97 12.61 -13.65
C VAL A 28 4.49 13.91 -14.28
N ASN A 29 5.81 14.13 -14.21
CA ASN A 29 6.51 15.32 -14.72
C ASN A 29 5.86 16.65 -14.31
N ARG A 30 5.47 16.77 -13.03
CA ARG A 30 4.88 17.98 -12.47
C ARG A 30 5.02 18.02 -10.96
N THR A 31 4.76 19.19 -10.39
CA THR A 31 4.67 19.36 -8.94
C THR A 31 3.35 18.78 -8.41
N VAL A 32 3.44 18.06 -7.30
CA VAL A 32 2.31 17.43 -6.60
C VAL A 32 2.38 17.76 -5.12
N TRP A 33 1.24 17.67 -4.43
CA TRP A 33 1.20 17.79 -2.98
C TRP A 33 1.74 16.51 -2.34
N MET A 34 2.68 16.68 -1.41
CA MET A 34 3.23 15.60 -0.61
C MET A 34 3.28 16.00 0.87
N ILE A 35 3.17 15.02 1.76
CA ILE A 35 3.54 15.20 3.16
C ILE A 35 5.05 15.06 3.29
N THR A 36 5.69 16.09 3.85
CA THR A 36 7.15 16.23 3.95
C THR A 36 7.60 16.38 5.41
N SER A 37 6.72 16.09 6.36
CA SER A 37 7.03 16.16 7.79
C SER A 37 8.07 15.10 8.19
N PRO A 38 8.90 15.37 9.22
CA PRO A 38 10.11 14.60 9.49
C PRO A 38 9.86 13.11 9.75
N LYS A 39 8.88 12.76 10.60
CA LYS A 39 8.64 11.37 10.98
C LYS A 39 8.01 10.57 9.86
N VAL A 40 7.08 11.16 9.12
CA VAL A 40 6.49 10.55 7.91
C VAL A 40 7.59 10.25 6.89
N LEU A 41 8.52 11.17 6.66
CA LEU A 41 9.64 10.95 5.75
C LEU A 41 10.58 9.86 6.24
N GLU A 42 10.95 9.84 7.52
CA GLU A 42 11.78 8.80 8.13
C GLU A 42 11.17 7.41 7.90
N VAL A 43 9.90 7.24 8.27
CA VAL A 43 9.18 5.97 8.14
C VAL A 43 9.01 5.57 6.67
N ALA A 44 8.65 6.52 5.79
CA ALA A 44 8.46 6.21 4.37
C ALA A 44 9.77 5.80 3.68
N ARG A 45 10.90 6.44 4.01
CA ARG A 45 12.21 6.08 3.46
C ARG A 45 12.60 4.65 3.83
N GLN A 46 12.35 4.25 5.08
CA GLN A 46 12.57 2.88 5.53
C GLN A 46 11.59 1.92 4.85
N TYR A 47 10.29 2.22 4.88
CA TYR A 47 9.23 1.38 4.33
C TYR A 47 9.42 1.06 2.84
N TYR A 48 9.67 2.07 2.01
CA TYR A 48 9.90 1.86 0.58
C TYR A 48 11.34 1.48 0.24
N ASN A 49 12.27 1.52 1.21
CA ASN A 49 13.71 1.44 0.97
C ASN A 49 14.20 2.48 -0.07
N CYS A 50 13.84 3.75 0.16
CA CYS A 50 14.17 4.86 -0.72
C CYS A 50 14.68 6.08 0.06
N PHE A 51 15.97 6.13 0.36
CA PHE A 51 16.56 7.18 1.21
C PHE A 51 16.46 8.60 0.66
N ARG A 52 16.41 8.76 -0.68
CA ARG A 52 16.26 10.07 -1.34
C ARG A 52 14.82 10.54 -1.49
N LEU A 53 13.85 9.82 -0.90
CA LEU A 53 12.45 10.22 -0.93
C LEU A 53 12.27 11.61 -0.32
N MET A 54 11.62 12.51 -1.05
CA MET A 54 11.42 13.91 -0.66
C MET A 54 10.04 14.17 -0.02
N GLY A 55 9.09 13.25 -0.17
CA GLY A 55 7.75 13.38 0.38
C GLY A 55 6.90 12.14 0.10
N VAL A 56 5.80 11.99 0.82
CA VAL A 56 4.78 10.96 0.53
C VAL A 56 3.61 11.63 -0.17
N GLU A 57 3.33 11.22 -1.40
CA GLU A 57 2.22 11.76 -2.18
C GLU A 57 0.88 11.60 -1.46
N VAL A 58 0.07 12.66 -1.47
CA VAL A 58 -1.34 12.60 -1.08
C VAL A 58 -2.24 12.51 -2.29
N GLU A 59 -3.48 12.08 -2.06
CA GLU A 59 -4.44 11.88 -3.14
C GLU A 59 -4.74 13.18 -3.89
N ASP A 60 -4.77 13.12 -5.22
CA ASP A 60 -5.08 14.24 -6.11
C ASP A 60 -6.40 14.04 -6.88
N LYS A 61 -7.13 12.96 -6.58
CA LYS A 61 -8.43 12.61 -7.16
C LYS A 61 -9.54 12.61 -6.11
N GLY A 62 -10.78 12.77 -6.57
CA GLY A 62 -11.98 12.61 -5.75
C GLY A 62 -12.29 13.81 -4.84
N VAL A 63 -13.52 14.30 -4.91
CA VAL A 63 -14.03 15.33 -3.99
C VAL A 63 -14.04 14.78 -2.56
N GLY A 64 -13.48 15.54 -1.61
CA GLY A 64 -13.32 15.10 -0.22
C GLY A 64 -12.22 14.08 0.04
N SER A 65 -11.63 13.48 -1.01
CA SER A 65 -10.46 12.60 -0.88
C SER A 65 -9.15 13.36 -1.07
N MET A 66 -9.16 14.31 -2.01
CA MET A 66 -8.01 15.12 -2.37
C MET A 66 -7.34 15.78 -1.16
N MET A 67 -6.03 15.59 -1.05
CA MET A 67 -5.16 16.10 0.03
C MET A 67 -5.58 15.67 1.46
N SER A 68 -6.46 14.69 1.61
CA SER A 68 -6.88 14.18 2.93
C SER A 68 -6.59 12.69 3.10
N HIS A 69 -6.08 12.04 2.05
CA HIS A 69 -5.79 10.62 2.00
C HIS A 69 -4.39 10.43 1.42
N TRP A 70 -3.73 9.34 1.78
CA TRP A 70 -2.54 8.90 1.08
C TRP A 70 -2.86 8.56 -0.37
N LYS A 71 -1.85 8.72 -1.25
CA LYS A 71 -2.02 8.41 -2.65
C LYS A 71 -2.33 6.92 -2.84
N GLY A 72 -3.55 6.61 -3.33
CA GLY A 72 -4.04 5.23 -3.42
C GLY A 72 -3.09 4.28 -4.14
N ARG A 73 -2.50 4.72 -5.26
CA ARG A 73 -1.48 3.96 -6.02
C ARG A 73 -0.31 3.47 -5.16
N ASN A 74 0.14 4.28 -4.20
CA ASN A 74 1.37 4.02 -3.46
C ASN A 74 1.09 3.29 -2.13
N THR A 75 -0.15 3.35 -1.65
CA THR A 75 -0.54 2.85 -0.31
C THR A 75 -1.86 2.06 -0.40
N VAL A 76 -1.93 1.04 -1.25
CA VAL A 76 -3.10 0.14 -1.28
C VAL A 76 -3.25 -0.52 0.10
N ASP A 77 -4.49 -0.68 0.55
CA ASP A 77 -4.87 -1.24 1.86
C ASP A 77 -4.36 -0.47 3.09
N GLU A 78 -3.80 0.72 2.92
CA GLU A 78 -3.52 1.61 4.05
C GLU A 78 -4.83 2.26 4.54
N MET A 79 -5.06 2.37 5.84
CA MET A 79 -6.30 2.92 6.43
C MET A 79 -6.76 4.25 5.82
N MET A 80 -5.81 5.16 5.59
CA MET A 80 -6.01 6.49 5.01
C MET A 80 -5.85 6.52 3.49
N THR A 81 -5.85 5.37 2.82
CA THR A 81 -5.90 5.29 1.35
C THR A 81 -7.26 5.69 0.80
N SER A 82 -7.32 6.31 -0.37
CA SER A 82 -8.58 6.73 -1.02
C SER A 82 -9.39 5.59 -1.67
N LEU A 83 -8.84 4.36 -1.74
CA LEU A 83 -9.43 3.24 -2.49
C LEU A 83 -10.67 2.64 -1.82
N GLY A 84 -10.59 2.28 -0.53
CA GLY A 84 -11.77 1.92 0.28
C GLY A 84 -12.35 0.53 0.06
N TRP A 85 -11.56 -0.38 -0.47
CA TRP A 85 -11.92 -1.78 -0.68
C TRP A 85 -10.89 -2.65 0.03
N GLY A 86 -11.32 -3.78 0.61
CA GLY A 86 -10.43 -4.76 1.24
C GLY A 86 -10.09 -4.50 2.71
N HIS A 87 -9.09 -5.22 3.19
CA HIS A 87 -8.54 -5.04 4.53
C HIS A 87 -7.80 -3.71 4.60
N THR A 88 -7.96 -2.96 5.68
CA THR A 88 -7.26 -1.69 5.87
C THR A 88 -6.35 -1.76 7.08
N TYR A 89 -5.08 -1.41 6.91
CA TYR A 89 -4.04 -1.48 7.94
C TYR A 89 -3.71 -0.09 8.50
N TYR A 90 -3.68 0.04 9.82
CA TYR A 90 -3.08 1.16 10.55
C TYR A 90 -1.56 1.06 10.49
N SER A 91 -1.02 1.48 9.35
CA SER A 91 0.41 1.37 9.11
C SER A 91 1.24 2.39 9.90
N ALA A 92 2.55 2.13 9.97
CA ALA A 92 3.51 3.07 10.53
C ALA A 92 3.46 4.46 9.84
N LEU A 93 3.04 4.55 8.57
CA LEU A 93 2.90 5.82 7.86
C LEU A 93 1.81 6.70 8.49
N THR A 94 0.65 6.13 8.76
CA THR A 94 -0.47 6.84 9.40
C THR A 94 -0.13 7.21 10.85
N LEU A 95 0.53 6.32 11.59
CA LEU A 95 1.02 6.63 12.93
C LEU A 95 2.03 7.77 12.94
N ALA A 96 2.97 7.79 11.98
CA ALA A 96 3.93 8.88 11.83
C ALA A 96 3.26 10.22 11.49
N ALA A 97 2.22 10.21 10.66
CA ALA A 97 1.47 11.42 10.37
C ALA A 97 0.75 11.96 11.61
N PHE A 98 0.24 11.10 12.49
CA PHE A 98 -0.31 11.55 13.77
C PHE A 98 0.76 12.11 14.70
N GLU A 99 1.93 11.48 14.78
CA GLU A 99 3.03 11.95 15.63
C GLU A 99 3.58 13.32 15.17
N ASP A 100 3.75 13.52 13.86
CA ASP A 100 4.21 14.79 13.29
C ASP A 100 3.22 15.96 13.50
N MET A 101 1.95 15.69 13.84
CA MET A 101 1.01 16.75 14.25
C MET A 101 1.33 17.31 15.64
N GLY A 102 2.15 16.62 16.44
CA GLY A 102 2.53 17.02 17.80
C GLY A 102 1.41 16.90 18.84
N VAL A 103 0.25 16.35 18.48
CA VAL A 103 -0.89 16.14 19.39
C VAL A 103 -1.06 14.66 19.79
N TYR A 104 -0.32 13.76 19.15
CA TYR A 104 -0.31 12.32 19.43
C TYR A 104 1.13 11.84 19.65
N LYS A 105 1.29 10.77 20.43
CA LYS A 105 2.53 10.01 20.53
C LYS A 105 2.24 8.60 20.00
N ALA A 106 2.93 8.18 18.92
CA ALA A 106 2.64 6.89 18.32
C ALA A 106 3.33 5.75 19.07
N ASN A 107 2.63 4.62 19.22
CA ASN A 107 3.24 3.35 19.57
C ASN A 107 3.47 2.55 18.28
N TYR A 108 4.67 2.65 17.71
CA TYR A 108 5.03 1.93 16.48
C TYR A 108 5.06 0.42 16.64
N GLY A 109 5.16 -0.10 17.86
CA GLY A 109 5.02 -1.53 18.14
C GLY A 109 3.62 -2.07 17.85
N MET A 110 2.61 -1.20 17.68
CA MET A 110 1.25 -1.58 17.29
C MET A 110 0.96 -1.32 15.80
N ALA A 111 1.95 -0.92 15.02
CA ALA A 111 1.77 -0.63 13.60
C ALA A 111 1.43 -1.91 12.84
N GLU A 112 0.32 -1.89 12.10
CA GLU A 112 -0.03 -3.00 11.25
C GLU A 112 0.88 -3.06 10.01
N PRO A 113 1.29 -4.26 9.59
CA PRO A 113 2.23 -4.44 8.50
C PRO A 113 1.58 -4.16 7.15
N LEU A 114 1.97 -3.05 6.51
CA LEU A 114 1.56 -2.76 5.15
C LEU A 114 2.41 -3.57 4.16
N ARG A 115 1.77 -4.38 3.32
CA ARG A 115 2.47 -5.23 2.33
C ARG A 115 2.76 -4.46 1.03
N TRP A 116 1.85 -3.59 0.62
CA TRP A 116 1.89 -2.94 -0.69
C TRP A 116 3.07 -1.98 -0.83
N GLY A 117 4.06 -2.32 -1.66
CA GLY A 117 5.20 -1.45 -1.92
C GLY A 117 6.30 -1.47 -0.85
N ASN A 118 6.19 -2.33 0.17
CA ASN A 118 7.27 -2.53 1.14
C ASN A 118 8.56 -2.98 0.43
N ASN A 119 9.69 -2.35 0.71
CA ASN A 119 10.99 -2.58 0.08
C ASN A 119 11.00 -2.49 -1.46
N SER A 120 10.07 -1.73 -2.05
CA SER A 120 9.95 -1.60 -3.52
C SER A 120 11.03 -0.74 -4.18
N GLY A 121 11.82 -0.01 -3.39
CA GLY A 121 12.77 1.00 -3.84
C GLY A 121 12.08 2.26 -4.36
N CYS A 122 12.88 3.25 -4.76
CA CYS A 122 12.37 4.53 -5.26
C CYS A 122 11.56 4.39 -6.57
N GLY A 123 11.81 3.33 -7.36
CA GLY A 123 11.18 3.14 -8.67
C GLY A 123 9.66 3.09 -8.62
N LEU A 124 9.07 2.55 -7.55
CA LEU A 124 7.62 2.49 -7.41
C LEU A 124 7.03 3.90 -7.37
N LEU A 125 7.69 4.83 -6.68
CA LEU A 125 7.23 6.19 -6.44
C LEU A 125 7.56 7.12 -7.62
N GLU A 126 8.71 6.91 -8.26
CA GLU A 126 9.26 7.83 -9.26
C GLU A 126 8.98 7.44 -10.71
N ASN A 127 8.69 6.16 -10.99
CA ASN A 127 8.41 5.70 -12.35
C ASN A 127 6.93 5.41 -12.56
N LYS A 128 6.52 5.38 -13.84
CA LYS A 128 5.21 4.84 -14.22
C LYS A 128 5.10 3.38 -13.75
N CYS A 129 3.90 2.96 -13.38
CA CYS A 129 3.65 1.57 -12.96
C CYS A 129 3.87 0.56 -14.07
N LEU A 130 3.64 0.94 -15.33
CA LEU A 130 4.04 0.16 -16.49
C LEU A 130 4.59 1.08 -17.58
N THR A 131 5.46 0.52 -18.42
CA THR A 131 5.95 1.14 -19.65
C THR A 131 5.83 0.11 -20.77
N ASN A 132 5.16 0.45 -21.87
CA ASN A 132 4.90 -0.45 -23.00
C ASN A 132 4.30 -1.81 -22.55
N GLY A 133 3.34 -1.75 -21.62
CA GLY A 133 2.66 -2.92 -21.06
C GLY A 133 3.52 -3.79 -20.13
N ARG A 134 4.74 -3.37 -19.77
CA ARG A 134 5.65 -4.10 -18.88
C ARG A 134 5.85 -3.38 -17.56
N THR A 135 5.97 -4.13 -16.48
CA THR A 135 6.20 -3.61 -15.12
C THR A 135 7.40 -4.30 -14.47
N ALA A 136 8.14 -3.57 -13.65
CA ALA A 136 9.16 -4.13 -12.75
C ALA A 136 8.53 -4.69 -11.45
N TYR A 137 7.24 -4.43 -11.21
CA TYR A 137 6.51 -4.76 -9.99
C TYR A 137 5.36 -5.72 -10.29
N LEU A 138 5.68 -6.94 -10.75
CA LEU A 138 4.70 -7.96 -11.18
C LEU A 138 3.76 -8.43 -10.06
N GLU A 139 4.19 -8.33 -8.80
CA GLU A 139 3.36 -8.67 -7.64
C GLU A 139 2.35 -7.57 -7.30
N LEU A 140 2.59 -6.32 -7.73
CA LEU A 140 1.72 -5.17 -7.43
C LEU A 140 0.81 -4.82 -8.61
N PHE A 141 1.34 -4.84 -9.84
CA PHE A 141 0.61 -4.45 -11.04
C PHE A 141 0.44 -5.63 -11.98
N CYS A 142 -0.71 -5.68 -12.65
CA CYS A 142 -1.06 -6.70 -13.64
C CYS A 142 -1.19 -6.07 -15.03
N ASN A 143 -0.96 -6.84 -16.09
CA ASN A 143 -0.96 -6.33 -17.46
C ASN A 143 -1.78 -7.19 -18.43
N GLU A 144 -2.64 -8.06 -17.90
CA GLU A 144 -3.42 -8.99 -18.70
C GLU A 144 -4.92 -8.87 -18.44
N PHE A 145 -5.72 -9.09 -19.48
CA PHE A 145 -7.17 -9.17 -19.34
C PHE A 145 -7.55 -10.51 -18.70
N THR A 146 -8.38 -10.44 -17.67
CA THR A 146 -8.96 -11.58 -16.98
C THR A 146 -10.37 -11.86 -17.45
N GLY A 147 -10.82 -13.11 -17.27
CA GLY A 147 -12.13 -13.57 -17.72
C GLY A 147 -12.99 -14.12 -16.58
N LYS A 148 -14.03 -14.86 -16.94
CA LYS A 148 -14.91 -15.52 -15.97
C LYS A 148 -14.14 -16.54 -15.10
N HIS A 149 -13.28 -17.35 -15.72
CA HIS A 149 -12.55 -18.42 -15.03
C HIS A 149 -11.08 -18.09 -14.79
N LYS A 150 -10.44 -17.33 -15.69
CA LYS A 150 -9.05 -16.87 -15.51
C LYS A 150 -9.00 -15.79 -14.42
N LYS A 151 -8.51 -16.16 -13.25
CA LYS A 151 -8.32 -15.29 -12.08
C LYS A 151 -6.84 -15.10 -11.77
N LEU A 152 -6.54 -14.03 -11.04
CA LEU A 152 -5.20 -13.69 -10.60
C LEU A 152 -5.16 -13.52 -9.08
N CYS A 153 -4.02 -13.80 -8.47
CA CYS A 153 -3.80 -13.51 -7.07
C CYS A 153 -3.77 -12.01 -6.81
N THR A 154 -4.46 -11.60 -5.76
CA THR A 154 -4.20 -10.32 -5.11
C THR A 154 -2.76 -10.30 -4.58
N TYR A 155 -2.19 -9.10 -4.44
CA TYR A 155 -0.80 -8.91 -4.01
C TYR A 155 -0.48 -9.51 -2.63
N ASP A 156 -1.50 -9.60 -1.76
CA ASP A 156 -1.42 -10.19 -0.42
C ASP A 156 -1.58 -11.72 -0.42
N ARG A 157 -1.90 -12.33 -1.57
CA ARG A 157 -2.15 -13.76 -1.78
C ARG A 157 -3.31 -14.32 -0.95
N LEU A 158 -4.24 -13.47 -0.51
CA LEU A 158 -5.39 -13.87 0.30
C LEU A 158 -6.64 -14.16 -0.53
N SER A 159 -6.72 -13.64 -1.75
CA SER A 159 -7.90 -13.80 -2.61
C SER A 159 -7.51 -13.98 -4.07
N LEU A 160 -8.46 -14.53 -4.83
CA LEU A 160 -8.44 -14.50 -6.29
C LEU A 160 -9.19 -13.26 -6.80
N GLY A 161 -8.86 -12.79 -7.98
CA GLY A 161 -9.44 -11.57 -8.51
C GLY A 161 -9.24 -11.39 -9.99
N TYR A 162 -9.54 -10.18 -10.43
CA TYR A 162 -9.42 -9.76 -11.83
C TYR A 162 -8.44 -8.60 -11.93
N CYS A 163 -7.72 -8.54 -13.05
CA CYS A 163 -6.91 -7.36 -13.33
C CYS A 163 -7.85 -6.21 -13.67
N ALA A 164 -7.79 -5.10 -12.92
CA ALA A 164 -8.62 -3.91 -13.13
C ALA A 164 -8.20 -3.11 -14.39
N LEU A 165 -7.93 -3.82 -15.49
CA LEU A 165 -7.53 -3.33 -16.79
C LEU A 165 -8.76 -3.24 -17.71
N ARG A 166 -8.87 -2.16 -18.49
CA ARG A 166 -9.96 -2.00 -19.45
C ARG A 166 -9.53 -1.21 -20.68
N THR A 167 -10.34 -1.32 -21.73
CA THR A 167 -10.30 -0.42 -22.88
C THR A 167 -11.23 0.76 -22.63
N HIS A 168 -10.69 1.97 -22.58
CA HIS A 168 -11.44 3.22 -22.41
C HIS A 168 -11.97 3.71 -23.77
N LYS A 169 -13.09 4.45 -23.76
CA LYS A 169 -13.70 4.99 -24.99
C LYS A 169 -12.85 6.07 -25.67
N GLN A 170 -12.04 6.78 -24.89
CA GLN A 170 -11.15 7.85 -25.33
C GLN A 170 -9.72 7.55 -24.90
N PRO A 171 -8.71 8.07 -25.61
CA PRO A 171 -7.32 8.00 -25.17
C PRO A 171 -7.16 8.52 -23.74
N LEU A 172 -6.35 7.84 -22.94
CA LEU A 172 -5.96 8.29 -21.61
C LEU A 172 -5.01 9.49 -21.72
N PRO A 173 -4.97 10.39 -20.71
CA PRO A 173 -3.91 11.40 -20.59
C PRO A 173 -2.51 10.77 -20.66
N LEU A 174 -1.54 11.49 -21.22
CA LEU A 174 -0.19 10.97 -21.53
C LEU A 174 0.52 10.39 -20.30
N GLU A 175 0.31 10.97 -19.13
CA GLU A 175 0.84 10.50 -17.85
C GLU A 175 0.29 9.12 -17.42
N TYR A 176 -0.89 8.75 -17.94
CA TYR A 176 -1.60 7.49 -17.66
C TYR A 176 -1.60 6.50 -18.84
N GLN A 177 -0.92 6.84 -19.94
CA GLN A 177 -0.69 5.90 -21.03
C GLN A 177 0.47 4.98 -20.65
N TYR A 178 0.13 3.70 -20.47
CA TYR A 178 1.01 2.64 -19.97
C TYR A 178 1.26 1.51 -20.98
N PHE A 179 0.46 1.49 -22.05
CA PHE A 179 0.45 0.47 -23.09
C PHE A 179 0.54 1.14 -24.46
N ASP A 180 0.94 0.39 -25.50
CA ASP A 180 1.08 0.90 -26.87
C ASP A 180 -0.23 1.51 -27.40
N LYS A 181 -1.36 0.94 -27.00
CA LYS A 181 -2.69 1.49 -27.31
C LYS A 181 -3.06 2.52 -26.24
N PRO A 182 -3.26 3.81 -26.59
CA PRO A 182 -3.49 4.88 -25.61
C PRO A 182 -4.85 4.77 -24.90
N THR A 183 -5.74 3.92 -25.39
CA THR A 183 -7.04 3.63 -24.78
C THR A 183 -6.99 2.50 -23.76
N ILE A 184 -5.88 1.78 -23.61
CA ILE A 184 -5.75 0.68 -22.64
C ILE A 184 -5.12 1.20 -21.35
N GLY A 185 -5.74 0.90 -20.22
CA GLY A 185 -5.19 1.18 -18.90
C GLY A 185 -6.12 0.76 -17.77
N GLY A 186 -5.71 1.00 -16.54
CA GLY A 186 -6.48 0.66 -15.35
C GLY A 186 -7.82 1.40 -15.27
N SER A 187 -8.79 0.81 -14.59
CA SER A 187 -10.12 1.39 -14.41
C SER A 187 -10.14 2.49 -13.33
N LEU A 188 -9.35 2.33 -12.26
CA LEU A 188 -9.43 3.17 -11.06
C LEU A 188 -8.64 4.49 -11.18
N PRO A 189 -9.28 5.66 -10.98
CA PRO A 189 -8.60 6.95 -10.96
C PRO A 189 -7.57 7.10 -9.83
N PHE A 190 -7.88 6.60 -8.63
CA PHE A 190 -7.03 6.67 -7.43
C PHE A 190 -5.70 5.90 -7.60
N MET A 191 -5.71 4.87 -8.46
CA MET A 191 -4.50 4.15 -8.88
C MET A 191 -3.73 4.87 -9.99
N ASN A 192 -4.08 6.11 -10.35
CA ASN A 192 -3.56 6.79 -11.54
C ASN A 192 -3.70 5.92 -12.79
N LYS A 193 -4.80 5.16 -12.91
CA LYS A 193 -5.03 4.20 -14.00
C LYS A 193 -3.98 3.09 -14.08
N CYS A 194 -3.20 2.83 -13.03
CA CYS A 194 -2.37 1.63 -12.96
C CYS A 194 -3.27 0.41 -12.76
N PRO A 195 -3.22 -0.58 -13.66
CA PRO A 195 -3.91 -1.85 -13.47
C PRO A 195 -3.26 -2.66 -12.34
N TYR A 196 -4.08 -3.15 -11.43
CA TYR A 196 -3.70 -4.08 -10.36
C TYR A 196 -4.84 -5.08 -10.16
N VAL A 197 -4.56 -6.17 -9.44
CA VAL A 197 -5.56 -7.20 -9.19
C VAL A 197 -6.50 -6.75 -8.08
N VAL A 198 -7.79 -6.66 -8.39
CA VAL A 198 -8.88 -6.41 -7.43
C VAL A 198 -9.52 -7.75 -7.10
N ALA A 199 -9.68 -8.03 -5.81
CA ALA A 199 -10.35 -9.24 -5.35
C ALA A 199 -11.79 -9.31 -5.89
N ASP A 200 -12.21 -10.50 -6.32
CA ASP A 200 -13.63 -10.74 -6.62
C ASP A 200 -14.43 -10.89 -5.31
N GLU A 201 -15.72 -10.63 -5.36
CA GLU A 201 -16.60 -10.91 -4.22
C GLU A 201 -16.58 -12.41 -3.89
N ALA A 202 -16.46 -12.74 -2.60
CA ALA A 202 -16.42 -14.12 -2.07
C ALA A 202 -15.32 -15.03 -2.67
N SER A 203 -14.20 -14.44 -3.08
CA SER A 203 -13.06 -15.14 -3.68
C SER A 203 -11.88 -15.39 -2.73
N GLY A 204 -12.08 -15.17 -1.42
CA GLY A 204 -11.08 -15.35 -0.40
C GLY A 204 -10.64 -16.81 -0.26
N CYS A 205 -9.33 -17.03 -0.15
CA CYS A 205 -8.76 -18.35 0.04
C CYS A 205 -8.95 -18.86 1.49
N THR A 206 -9.02 -17.97 2.48
CA THR A 206 -8.97 -18.34 3.91
C THR A 206 -10.32 -18.64 4.54
N ASN A 207 -11.36 -17.92 4.13
CA ASN A 207 -12.73 -18.10 4.60
C ASN A 207 -13.70 -17.53 3.57
N SER A 208 -14.20 -18.37 2.67
CA SER A 208 -15.31 -17.99 1.77
C SER A 208 -16.54 -18.80 2.16
N GLU A 209 -17.57 -18.11 2.66
CA GLU A 209 -18.88 -18.69 2.96
C GLU A 209 -19.55 -19.30 1.73
N LEU A 210 -19.14 -18.88 0.53
CA LEU A 210 -19.64 -19.38 -0.74
C LEU A 210 -18.69 -20.44 -1.29
N LYS A 211 -19.10 -21.70 -1.14
CA LYS A 211 -18.51 -22.85 -1.84
C LYS A 211 -18.47 -22.57 -3.35
N ARG A 212 -17.28 -22.27 -3.85
CA ARG A 212 -16.66 -22.70 -5.13
C ARG A 212 -15.92 -21.55 -5.81
N VAL A 213 -14.81 -21.14 -5.20
CA VAL A 213 -13.71 -20.64 -6.03
C VAL A 213 -13.23 -21.83 -6.87
N PHE A 214 -13.46 -21.77 -8.19
CA PHE A 214 -13.36 -22.93 -9.07
C PHE A 214 -11.93 -23.49 -9.09
N GLY A 215 -11.79 -24.80 -8.82
CA GLY A 215 -10.49 -25.46 -8.69
C GLY A 215 -9.67 -25.07 -7.46
N SER A 216 -10.20 -24.27 -6.52
CA SER A 216 -9.44 -23.73 -5.40
C SER A 216 -9.70 -24.44 -4.08
N PHE A 217 -8.64 -24.64 -3.31
CA PHE A 217 -8.72 -25.13 -1.94
C PHE A 217 -8.99 -23.94 -1.02
N VAL A 218 -10.12 -23.94 -0.32
CA VAL A 218 -10.49 -22.91 0.66
C VAL A 218 -10.32 -23.45 2.07
N GLY A 219 -9.56 -22.75 2.90
CA GLY A 219 -9.27 -23.13 4.27
C GLY A 219 -8.34 -22.12 4.95
N PRO A 220 -8.22 -22.12 6.28
CA PRO A 220 -7.53 -21.06 7.02
C PRO A 220 -6.07 -20.85 6.59
N ASN A 221 -5.40 -21.92 6.18
CA ASN A 221 -4.02 -21.90 5.71
C ASN A 221 -3.89 -21.74 4.19
N SER A 222 -4.99 -21.62 3.46
CA SER A 222 -4.92 -21.49 2.00
C SER A 222 -4.40 -20.13 1.58
N ARG A 223 -3.60 -20.13 0.52
CA ARG A 223 -3.05 -18.92 -0.11
C ARG A 223 -3.16 -19.04 -1.62
N CYS A 224 -3.25 -17.88 -2.26
CA CYS A 224 -3.23 -17.80 -3.71
C CYS A 224 -1.81 -17.95 -4.26
N VAL A 225 -1.65 -18.85 -5.24
CA VAL A 225 -0.39 -19.13 -5.93
C VAL A 225 -0.53 -18.91 -7.43
N LYS A 226 0.58 -18.56 -8.07
CA LYS A 226 0.62 -18.25 -9.50
C LYS A 226 0.47 -19.52 -10.32
N GLY A 227 -0.36 -19.50 -11.35
CA GLY A 227 -0.49 -20.62 -12.30
C GLY A 227 0.38 -20.44 -13.53
N ARG A 228 0.85 -21.56 -14.11
CA ARG A 228 1.50 -21.63 -15.43
C ARG A 228 0.73 -22.63 -16.28
N ASP A 229 0.01 -22.11 -17.27
CA ASP A 229 -0.89 -22.88 -18.14
C ASP A 229 -1.88 -23.78 -17.35
N LEU A 230 -2.21 -23.34 -16.14
CA LEU A 230 -2.99 -24.12 -15.19
C LEU A 230 -4.46 -24.19 -15.62
N SER A 231 -4.96 -25.41 -15.68
CA SER A 231 -6.36 -25.70 -15.98
C SER A 231 -6.93 -26.71 -15.00
N PHE A 232 -8.22 -26.55 -14.67
CA PHE A 232 -8.99 -27.47 -13.85
C PHE A 232 -10.21 -27.94 -14.63
N THR A 233 -10.38 -29.26 -14.75
CA THR A 233 -11.41 -29.92 -15.58
C THR A 233 -11.44 -29.38 -17.02
N LYS A 234 -10.26 -29.20 -17.63
CA LYS A 234 -10.05 -28.66 -18.99
C LYS A 234 -10.40 -27.17 -19.18
N ILE A 235 -10.67 -26.43 -18.11
CA ILE A 235 -10.91 -24.98 -18.17
C ILE A 235 -9.66 -24.26 -17.66
N PRO A 236 -9.07 -23.34 -18.44
CA PRO A 236 -7.97 -22.49 -17.96
C PRO A 236 -8.44 -21.57 -16.82
N ILE A 237 -7.72 -21.59 -15.70
CA ILE A 237 -8.11 -20.84 -14.48
C ILE A 237 -7.12 -19.73 -14.09
N GLY A 238 -5.91 -19.70 -14.65
CA GLY A 238 -4.89 -18.76 -14.23
C GLY A 238 -4.35 -19.14 -12.85
N ASP A 239 -4.42 -18.23 -11.89
CA ASP A 239 -3.97 -18.44 -10.51
C ASP A 239 -5.01 -19.23 -9.70
N VAL A 240 -4.59 -19.82 -8.57
CA VAL A 240 -5.45 -20.71 -7.78
C VAL A 240 -5.16 -20.62 -6.27
N CYS A 241 -6.15 -20.88 -5.41
CA CYS A 241 -5.87 -21.11 -3.99
C CYS A 241 -5.45 -22.57 -3.76
N VAL A 242 -4.34 -22.76 -3.04
CA VAL A 242 -3.88 -24.07 -2.54
C VAL A 242 -3.81 -24.03 -1.03
N ASN A 243 -4.00 -25.17 -0.37
CA ASN A 243 -3.71 -25.29 1.04
C ASN A 243 -2.18 -25.23 1.24
N THR A 244 -1.72 -24.52 2.27
CA THR A 244 -0.28 -24.39 2.55
C THR A 244 0.05 -25.00 3.91
N GLN A 245 1.24 -25.58 4.00
CA GLN A 245 1.84 -26.05 5.24
C GLN A 245 3.26 -25.52 5.31
N CYS A 246 3.56 -24.83 6.40
CA CYS A 246 4.81 -24.12 6.61
C CYS A 246 5.53 -24.74 7.79
N ASP A 247 6.76 -25.21 7.60
CA ASP A 247 7.59 -25.78 8.68
C ASP A 247 9.04 -25.34 8.51
N LYS A 248 9.56 -24.56 9.46
CA LYS A 248 10.98 -24.15 9.54
C LYS A 248 11.57 -23.65 8.20
N GLY A 249 10.81 -22.86 7.44
CA GLY A 249 11.24 -22.33 6.14
C GLY A 249 10.92 -23.20 4.92
N ALA A 250 10.46 -24.44 5.13
CA ALA A 250 9.95 -25.29 4.06
C ALA A 250 8.45 -25.05 3.84
N LEU A 251 8.06 -24.90 2.57
CA LEU A 251 6.67 -24.78 2.15
C LEU A 251 6.23 -26.08 1.47
N LYS A 252 5.08 -26.60 1.90
CA LYS A 252 4.33 -27.62 1.17
C LYS A 252 2.97 -27.09 0.76
N VAL A 253 2.50 -27.57 -0.39
CA VAL A 253 1.22 -27.16 -0.97
C VAL A 253 0.35 -28.38 -1.24
N GLN A 254 -0.97 -28.20 -1.15
CA GLN A 254 -1.95 -29.21 -1.48
C GLN A 254 -3.06 -28.60 -2.33
N PHE A 255 -3.30 -29.23 -3.49
CA PHE A 255 -4.31 -28.82 -4.46
C PHE A 255 -5.73 -29.23 -4.02
N TYR A 256 -6.73 -28.55 -4.56
CA TYR A 256 -8.12 -28.90 -4.31
C TYR A 256 -8.44 -30.34 -4.72
N GLY A 257 -9.03 -31.10 -3.80
CA GLY A 257 -9.40 -32.49 -3.99
C GLY A 257 -8.22 -33.47 -3.93
N ASP A 258 -6.98 -33.01 -3.75
CA ASP A 258 -5.83 -33.89 -3.56
C ASP A 258 -5.67 -34.25 -2.06
N THR A 259 -5.15 -35.44 -1.80
CA THR A 259 -4.73 -35.87 -0.46
C THR A 259 -3.21 -35.73 -0.26
N ASN A 260 -2.45 -35.63 -1.34
CA ASN A 260 -0.99 -35.52 -1.31
C ASN A 260 -0.54 -34.08 -1.06
N TRP A 261 0.62 -33.97 -0.41
CA TRP A 261 1.34 -32.72 -0.22
C TRP A 261 2.58 -32.70 -1.12
N TYR A 262 2.84 -31.55 -1.71
CA TYR A 262 3.96 -31.34 -2.62
C TYR A 262 4.92 -30.35 -1.98
N ASN A 263 6.23 -30.67 -1.97
CA ASN A 263 7.24 -29.68 -1.63
C ASN A 263 7.21 -28.55 -2.66
N CYS A 264 7.39 -27.31 -2.21
CA CYS A 264 7.22 -26.14 -3.05
C CYS A 264 8.36 -25.16 -2.78
N ASP A 265 9.50 -25.42 -3.41
CA ASP A 265 10.69 -24.59 -3.29
C ASP A 265 10.54 -23.30 -4.12
N GLU A 266 10.98 -22.17 -3.58
CA GLU A 266 10.72 -20.84 -4.15
C GLU A 266 11.11 -20.75 -5.64
N GLY A 267 10.15 -20.34 -6.48
CA GLY A 267 10.35 -20.16 -7.92
C GLY A 267 10.26 -21.45 -8.75
N GLU A 268 10.29 -22.62 -8.13
CA GLU A 268 10.05 -23.89 -8.82
C GLU A 268 8.58 -24.06 -9.23
N THR A 269 8.31 -25.08 -10.05
CA THR A 269 6.96 -25.42 -10.47
C THR A 269 6.51 -26.76 -9.94
N VAL A 270 5.26 -26.83 -9.48
CA VAL A 270 4.63 -28.07 -9.01
C VAL A 270 3.47 -28.42 -9.93
N GLU A 271 3.50 -29.65 -10.44
CA GLU A 271 2.43 -30.23 -11.26
C GLU A 271 1.51 -31.12 -10.40
N PRO A 272 0.20 -30.86 -10.36
CA PRO A 272 -0.75 -31.75 -9.69
C PRO A 272 -0.89 -33.09 -10.44
N LEU A 273 -0.85 -34.21 -9.71
CA LEU A 273 -0.91 -35.56 -10.31
C LEU A 273 -2.32 -36.00 -10.73
N ARG A 274 -3.35 -35.31 -10.25
CA ARG A 274 -4.76 -35.64 -10.48
C ARG A 274 -5.17 -35.34 -11.93
N LYS A 275 -5.89 -36.27 -12.57
CA LYS A 275 -6.32 -36.20 -13.98
C LYS A 275 -7.20 -34.99 -14.31
N GLU A 276 -7.86 -34.41 -13.31
CA GLU A 276 -8.66 -33.19 -13.49
C GLU A 276 -7.80 -31.96 -13.75
N TRP A 277 -6.51 -32.02 -13.46
CA TRP A 277 -5.59 -30.91 -13.59
C TRP A 277 -4.65 -31.04 -14.78
N SER A 278 -4.22 -29.90 -15.31
CA SER A 278 -3.10 -29.81 -16.25
C SER A 278 -2.38 -28.47 -16.06
N GLY A 279 -1.10 -28.41 -16.43
CA GLY A 279 -0.24 -27.27 -16.14
C GLY A 279 0.35 -27.34 -14.72
N SER A 280 0.93 -26.25 -14.26
CA SER A 280 1.61 -26.18 -12.95
C SER A 280 1.28 -24.91 -12.19
N ILE A 281 1.62 -24.89 -10.90
CA ILE A 281 1.76 -23.65 -10.14
C ILE A 281 3.23 -23.27 -10.02
N VAL A 282 3.50 -21.98 -9.82
CA VAL A 282 4.82 -21.46 -9.44
C VAL A 282 4.83 -21.27 -7.94
N CYS A 283 5.84 -21.86 -7.29
CA CYS A 283 6.00 -21.82 -5.85
C CYS A 283 6.31 -20.40 -5.37
N PRO A 284 5.48 -19.85 -4.47
CA PRO A 284 5.69 -18.51 -3.95
C PRO A 284 6.88 -18.50 -2.98
N ARG A 285 7.34 -17.29 -2.65
CA ARG A 285 8.31 -17.12 -1.58
C ARG A 285 7.68 -17.51 -0.25
N TYR A 286 8.46 -18.16 0.61
CA TYR A 286 7.98 -18.57 1.93
C TYR A 286 7.38 -17.39 2.72
N ALA A 287 8.03 -16.22 2.69
CA ALA A 287 7.55 -15.01 3.36
C ALA A 287 6.19 -14.49 2.83
N ASP A 288 5.81 -14.78 1.59
CA ASP A 288 4.55 -14.24 1.06
C ASP A 288 3.33 -15.02 1.57
N VAL A 289 3.52 -16.31 1.90
CA VAL A 289 2.44 -17.25 2.27
C VAL A 289 2.51 -17.77 3.70
N CYS A 290 3.71 -17.91 4.27
CA CYS A 290 3.95 -18.57 5.55
C CYS A 290 4.26 -17.63 6.71
N THR A 291 4.79 -16.44 6.47
CA THR A 291 4.88 -15.46 7.55
C THR A 291 3.50 -14.85 7.76
N VAL A 292 2.81 -15.33 8.80
CA VAL A 292 1.95 -14.43 9.56
C VAL A 292 2.88 -13.31 9.97
N PHE A 293 2.63 -12.08 9.52
CA PHE A 293 3.43 -10.97 10.03
C PHE A 293 3.34 -11.03 11.55
N PRO A 294 4.48 -10.98 12.24
CA PRO A 294 4.52 -11.26 13.66
C PRO A 294 3.45 -10.44 14.37
N ASP A 295 2.68 -11.10 15.22
CA ASP A 295 1.92 -10.40 16.23
C ASP A 295 2.96 -9.66 17.08
N ILE A 296 3.07 -8.36 16.86
CA ILE A 296 4.12 -7.52 17.43
C ILE A 296 3.89 -7.35 18.95
N SER A 297 2.79 -7.88 19.48
CA SER A 297 2.57 -8.09 20.92
C SER A 297 3.68 -8.92 21.59
N LEU A 298 4.46 -9.68 20.81
CA LEU A 298 5.54 -10.54 21.30
C LEU A 298 6.92 -9.85 21.40
N TYR A 299 7.06 -8.59 20.97
CA TYR A 299 8.29 -7.83 21.17
C TYR A 299 8.14 -6.91 22.40
N PRO A 300 8.81 -7.20 23.53
CA PRO A 300 8.80 -6.31 24.68
C PRO A 300 9.40 -4.95 24.30
N ILE A 301 8.68 -3.90 24.65
CA ILE A 301 9.07 -2.50 24.47
C ILE A 301 10.39 -2.27 25.22
N PRO A 302 11.49 -1.82 24.56
CA PRO A 302 12.59 -1.23 25.30
C PRO A 302 12.09 0.10 25.87
N VAL A 303 11.85 0.11 27.19
CA VAL A 303 11.64 1.34 27.95
C VAL A 303 12.97 2.08 27.92
N VAL A 304 13.09 3.09 27.07
CA VAL A 304 14.17 4.06 27.18
C VAL A 304 13.66 5.09 28.18
N ASP A 305 14.21 5.06 29.39
CA ASP A 305 13.95 6.09 30.39
C ASP A 305 14.29 7.46 29.79
N PRO A 306 13.45 8.49 29.98
CA PRO A 306 13.81 9.85 29.63
C PRO A 306 15.10 10.24 30.35
N PRO A 307 16.03 10.96 29.70
CA PRO A 307 17.22 11.45 30.38
C PRO A 307 16.79 12.31 31.58
N LEU A 308 17.32 11.95 32.75
CA LEU A 308 17.20 12.74 33.97
C LEU A 308 17.76 14.13 33.66
N ILE A 309 16.90 15.15 33.75
CA ILE A 309 17.33 16.53 33.77
C ILE A 309 17.96 16.73 35.15
N ASP A 310 19.29 16.76 35.20
CA ASP A 310 20.01 17.24 36.37
C ASP A 310 19.62 18.70 36.61
N ASN A 311 19.13 18.98 37.81
CA ASN A 311 18.80 20.32 38.28
C ASN A 311 20.05 21.20 38.20
N ALA A 312 20.15 22.01 37.14
CA ALA A 312 21.04 23.15 37.12
C ALA A 312 20.56 24.14 38.19
N THR A 313 21.40 24.28 39.22
CA THR A 313 21.34 25.29 40.27
C THR A 313 21.08 26.67 39.68
N PHE A 314 19.99 27.29 40.11
CA PHE A 314 19.78 28.74 39.99
C PHE A 314 20.87 29.45 40.81
N THR A 315 21.73 30.20 40.14
CA THR A 315 22.44 31.33 40.75
C THR A 315 21.87 32.60 40.13
N GLU A 316 21.15 33.36 40.97
CA GLU A 316 20.84 34.76 40.75
C GLU A 316 22.15 35.53 40.58
N ASP A 317 22.27 36.28 39.49
CA ASP A 317 22.93 37.58 39.50
C ASP A 317 22.27 38.43 38.42
N ALA A 318 21.49 39.40 38.89
CA ALA A 318 20.85 40.42 38.07
C ALA A 318 21.76 41.65 38.01
N GLU A 319 21.90 42.27 36.83
CA GLU A 319 21.88 43.72 36.72
C GLU A 319 21.22 44.19 35.41
N PRO A 320 20.50 45.34 35.44
CA PRO A 320 19.56 45.74 34.39
C PRO A 320 20.19 46.75 33.40
N VAL A 321 19.85 46.66 32.11
CA VAL A 321 20.12 47.75 31.16
C VAL A 321 18.87 48.19 30.41
N LYS A 322 18.75 49.52 30.35
CA LYS A 322 17.62 50.40 30.06
C LYS A 322 16.93 50.22 28.71
N SER A 323 15.66 50.60 28.73
CA SER A 323 14.75 50.86 27.62
C SER A 323 15.32 51.85 26.58
N GLY A 324 15.18 51.50 25.30
CA GLY A 324 15.29 52.40 24.16
C GLY A 324 14.07 52.25 23.27
N ASN A 325 13.29 53.33 23.17
CA ASN A 325 12.06 53.47 22.40
C ASN A 325 12.38 53.58 20.90
N ALA A 326 11.69 52.85 20.04
CA ALA A 326 11.59 53.19 18.62
C ALA A 326 10.31 52.58 18.01
N ASP A 327 9.32 53.45 17.84
CA ASP A 327 8.14 53.25 17.01
C ASP A 327 8.53 52.87 15.57
N THR A 328 7.81 51.93 14.96
CA THR A 328 7.47 52.03 13.53
C THR A 328 6.27 51.15 13.16
N GLU A 329 5.22 51.87 12.79
CA GLU A 329 3.95 51.53 12.14
C GLU A 329 3.75 50.17 11.47
N ILE A 330 2.63 49.59 11.88
CA ILE A 330 1.84 48.56 11.19
C ILE A 330 1.16 49.20 9.97
N THR A 331 1.45 48.72 8.76
CA THR A 331 0.57 48.92 7.59
C THR A 331 -0.13 47.61 7.23
N ARG A 332 -1.43 47.57 7.56
CA ARG A 332 -2.42 46.59 7.08
C ARG A 332 -2.84 46.97 5.67
N THR A 333 -2.55 46.14 4.67
CA THR A 333 -3.22 46.20 3.37
C THR A 333 -4.34 45.16 3.30
N ARG A 334 -5.55 45.70 3.19
CA ARG A 334 -6.84 45.05 2.97
C ARG A 334 -6.90 44.56 1.52
N PHE A 335 -7.33 43.32 1.28
CA PHE A 335 -7.87 42.92 -0.02
C PHE A 335 -9.26 42.34 0.20
N ASP A 336 -10.22 43.06 -0.37
CA ASP A 336 -11.65 42.79 -0.36
C ASP A 336 -12.00 41.52 -1.16
N GLY A 337 -13.05 40.85 -0.68
CA GLY A 337 -13.49 39.57 -1.20
C GLY A 337 -14.25 39.61 -2.52
N VAL A 338 -14.51 38.40 -3.02
CA VAL A 338 -15.62 38.10 -3.95
C VAL A 338 -16.36 36.89 -3.40
N LYS A 339 -17.69 37.02 -3.35
CA LYS A 339 -18.68 36.09 -2.81
C LYS A 339 -19.00 34.94 -3.81
N PHE A 340 -19.23 33.78 -3.19
CA PHE A 340 -20.03 32.58 -3.53
C PHE A 340 -20.24 32.18 -4.99
#